data_AF-A0AAX6QCA5-F1
#
_entry.id   AF-A0AAX6QCA5-F1
#
_cell.length_a   1.000
_cell.length_b   1.000
_cell.length_c   1.000
_cell.angle_alpha   90.00
_cell.angle_beta   90.00
_cell.angle_gamma   90.00
#
_symmetry.space_group_name_H-M   'P 1'
#
loop_
_entity.id
_entity.type
_entity.pdbx_description
1 polymer ?
#
loop_
_entity_poly.entity_id
_entity_poly.type
_entity_poly.pdbx_seq_one_letter_code
_entity_poly.pdbx_strand_id
1 'polypeptide(L)'
;MQFLGTVIVILSILMAPNVDAKIFEHCELAKKLEKAGLNSYKGYSIRDWLCMAHYKSGFDTSFVDHNPDGSSEYGIFQLNSAWCDNGITPTKNFCHMDCQDLLNHHILDDITCAKLIVYSKNSMNAWDSWSQHCSGHDLSE
;
A
#
# COMPACT_ATOMS: atom_id res chain seq x y z
N MET A 1 -2.41 -41.64 -42.18
CA MET A 1 -2.65 -41.75 -40.72
C MET A 1 -1.42 -41.17 -40.04
N GLN A 2 -1.51 -39.90 -39.62
CA GLN A 2 -1.66 -39.51 -38.20
C GLN A 2 -0.30 -39.50 -37.50
N PHE A 3 0.27 -38.41 -37.01
CA PHE A 3 -0.16 -37.03 -36.86
C PHE A 3 1.08 -36.14 -37.02
N LEU A 4 0.88 -34.95 -37.59
CA LEU A 4 1.74 -33.80 -37.42
C LEU A 4 2.01 -33.65 -35.91
N GLY A 5 3.17 -34.12 -35.45
CA GLY A 5 3.64 -33.91 -34.09
C GLY A 5 4.14 -32.49 -33.98
N THR A 6 3.22 -31.53 -34.06
CA THR A 6 3.39 -30.17 -33.55
C THR A 6 3.76 -30.29 -32.08
N VAL A 7 5.04 -30.48 -31.79
CA VAL A 7 5.64 -29.98 -30.56
C VAL A 7 5.65 -28.46 -30.74
N ILE A 8 4.46 -27.87 -30.67
CA ILE A 8 4.29 -26.51 -30.22
C ILE A 8 4.85 -26.58 -28.81
N VAL A 9 6.15 -26.29 -28.68
CA VAL A 9 6.73 -25.86 -27.42
C VAL A 9 5.90 -24.63 -27.07
N ILE A 10 4.84 -24.84 -26.29
CA ILE A 10 4.09 -23.76 -25.67
C ILE A 10 5.12 -23.14 -24.74
N LEU A 11 5.83 -22.14 -25.26
CA LEU A 11 6.53 -21.16 -24.48
C LEU A 11 5.42 -20.42 -23.74
N SER A 12 4.91 -21.03 -22.67
CA SER A 12 4.11 -20.37 -21.66
C SER A 12 5.07 -19.41 -20.96
N ILE A 13 5.35 -18.29 -21.63
CA ILE A 13 5.81 -17.09 -20.97
C ILE A 13 4.76 -16.87 -19.89
N LEU A 14 5.11 -17.10 -18.62
CA LEU A 14 4.33 -16.55 -17.53
C LEU A 14 4.25 -15.05 -17.85
N MET A 15 3.07 -14.58 -18.24
CA MET A 15 2.77 -13.17 -18.14
C MET A 15 2.74 -12.92 -16.63
N ALA A 16 3.90 -12.64 -16.05
CA ALA A 16 3.93 -12.02 -14.75
C ALA A 16 3.05 -10.77 -14.88
N PRO A 17 2.10 -10.55 -13.95
CA PRO A 17 1.36 -9.30 -13.96
C PRO A 17 2.39 -8.18 -14.00
N ASN A 18 2.26 -7.27 -14.96
CA ASN A 18 3.08 -6.06 -14.95
C ASN A 18 2.62 -5.27 -13.73
N VAL A 19 3.32 -5.46 -12.61
CA VAL A 19 3.12 -4.66 -11.42
C VAL A 19 3.65 -3.28 -11.77
N ASP A 20 2.76 -2.42 -12.24
CA ASP A 20 3.07 -1.04 -12.63
C ASP A 20 3.22 -0.19 -11.37
N ALA A 21 4.29 -0.46 -10.64
CA ALA A 21 4.65 0.26 -9.43
C ALA A 21 5.28 1.62 -9.75
N LYS A 22 5.22 2.50 -8.77
CA LYS A 22 5.63 3.89 -8.87
C LYS A 22 6.17 4.42 -7.55
N ILE A 23 7.24 5.21 -7.63
CA ILE A 23 7.65 6.16 -6.59
C ILE A 23 6.99 7.50 -6.92
N PHE A 24 6.16 8.04 -6.02
CA PHE A 24 5.48 9.31 -6.24
C PHE A 24 6.36 10.51 -5.87
N GLU A 25 6.28 11.56 -6.69
CA GLU A 25 6.73 12.89 -6.29
C GLU A 25 5.81 13.48 -5.22
N HIS A 26 6.37 14.25 -4.28
CA HIS A 26 5.64 14.81 -3.13
C HIS A 26 4.33 15.53 -3.52
N CYS A 27 4.43 16.51 -4.43
CA CYS A 27 3.27 17.29 -4.88
C CYS A 27 2.28 16.48 -5.74
N GLU A 28 2.75 15.43 -6.42
CA GLU A 28 1.87 14.54 -7.17
C GLU A 28 1.02 13.71 -6.21
N LEU A 29 1.67 13.10 -5.21
CA LEU A 29 0.99 12.34 -4.17
C LEU A 29 0.00 13.23 -3.43
N ALA A 30 0.41 14.44 -3.01
CA ALA A 30 -0.45 15.40 -2.30
C ALA A 30 -1.78 15.62 -3.03
N LYS A 31 -1.74 15.90 -4.33
CA LYS A 31 -2.93 16.11 -5.17
C LYS A 31 -3.79 14.85 -5.25
N LYS A 32 -3.17 13.66 -5.30
CA LYS A 32 -3.90 12.38 -5.37
C LYS A 32 -4.62 12.09 -4.04
N LEU A 33 -3.93 12.28 -2.92
CA LEU A 33 -4.50 12.12 -1.57
C LEU A 33 -5.63 13.12 -1.29
N GLU A 34 -5.45 14.38 -1.72
CA GLU A 34 -6.47 15.42 -1.59
C GLU A 34 -7.73 15.08 -2.39
N LYS A 35 -7.57 14.69 -3.66
CA LYS A 35 -8.69 14.24 -4.51
C LYS A 35 -9.42 13.01 -3.95
N ALA A 36 -8.71 12.13 -3.23
CA ALA A 36 -9.29 10.98 -2.56
C ALA A 36 -9.94 11.31 -1.20
N GLY A 37 -9.97 12.59 -0.82
CA GLY A 37 -10.66 13.07 0.38
C GLY A 37 -9.95 12.69 1.67
N LEU A 38 -8.62 12.69 1.68
CA LEU A 38 -7.83 12.55 2.91
C LEU A 38 -7.62 13.86 3.66
N ASN A 39 -7.84 15.01 3.00
CA ASN A 39 -7.71 16.28 3.68
C ASN A 39 -8.77 16.41 4.79
N SER A 40 -8.31 16.67 6.02
CA SER A 40 -9.13 16.71 7.24
C SER A 40 -9.83 15.39 7.61
N TYR A 41 -9.48 14.27 6.98
CA TYR A 41 -10.06 12.98 7.34
C TYR A 41 -9.67 12.64 8.78
N LYS A 42 -10.67 12.53 9.66
CA LYS A 42 -10.48 12.32 11.11
C LYS A 42 -9.56 13.37 11.77
N GLY A 43 -9.50 14.58 11.21
CA GLY A 43 -8.69 15.68 11.73
C GLY A 43 -7.25 15.72 11.22
N TYR A 44 -6.84 14.78 10.36
CA TYR A 44 -5.50 14.75 9.78
C TYR A 44 -5.42 15.51 8.47
N SER A 45 -4.39 16.33 8.31
CA SER A 45 -4.12 17.10 7.09
C SER A 45 -3.44 16.25 6.03
N ILE A 46 -3.39 16.72 4.78
CA ILE A 46 -2.60 16.05 3.72
C ILE A 46 -1.12 15.93 4.11
N ARG A 47 -0.58 16.87 4.88
CA ARG A 47 0.81 16.86 5.34
C ARG A 47 1.07 15.70 6.30
N ASP A 48 0.11 15.35 7.16
CA ASP A 48 0.21 14.18 8.03
C ASP A 48 0.34 12.88 7.24
N TRP A 49 -0.49 12.74 6.20
CA TRP A 49 -0.47 11.57 5.30
C TRP A 49 0.82 11.49 4.48
N LEU A 50 1.31 12.62 3.97
CA LEU A 50 2.58 12.68 3.24
C LEU A 50 3.76 12.36 4.15
N CYS A 51 3.81 12.93 5.37
CA CYS A 51 4.87 12.62 6.31
C CYS A 51 4.88 11.14 6.68
N MET A 52 3.71 10.55 6.99
CA MET A 52 3.61 9.12 7.29
C MET A 52 4.10 8.26 6.12
N ALA A 53 3.63 8.53 4.89
CA ALA A 53 4.02 7.77 3.71
C ALA A 53 5.52 7.93 3.38
N HIS A 54 6.09 9.11 3.60
CA HIS A 54 7.52 9.35 3.41
C HIS A 54 8.35 8.46 4.33
N TYR A 55 8.06 8.44 5.63
CA TYR A 55 8.81 7.64 6.59
C TYR A 55 8.53 6.14 6.49
N LYS A 56 7.37 5.74 5.95
CA LYS A 56 7.04 4.32 5.76
C LYS A 56 7.64 3.71 4.51
N SER A 57 7.60 4.41 3.38
CA SER A 57 7.95 3.80 2.08
C SER A 57 8.81 4.71 1.20
N GLY A 58 9.08 5.95 1.61
CA GLY A 58 9.69 6.94 0.71
C GLY A 58 8.82 7.24 -0.52
N PHE A 59 7.49 7.06 -0.41
CA PHE A 59 6.52 7.16 -1.50
C PHE A 59 6.58 6.05 -2.56
N ASP A 60 7.31 4.97 -2.29
CA ASP A 60 7.40 3.80 -3.17
C ASP A 60 6.20 2.85 -2.97
N THR A 61 5.38 2.67 -4.01
CA THR A 61 4.25 1.71 -3.99
C THR A 61 4.70 0.26 -4.07
N SER A 62 5.93 -0.05 -4.51
CA SER A 62 6.43 -1.43 -4.53
C SER A 62 7.04 -1.88 -3.20
N PHE A 63 7.12 -1.00 -2.20
CA PHE A 63 7.85 -1.28 -0.98
C PHE A 63 7.15 -2.36 -0.15
N VAL A 64 7.91 -3.40 0.22
CA VAL A 64 7.45 -4.50 1.07
C VAL A 64 8.46 -4.69 2.18
N ASP A 65 7.98 -4.71 3.42
CA ASP A 65 8.79 -5.05 4.59
C ASP A 65 8.26 -6.31 5.28
N HIS A 66 9.16 -7.04 5.95
CA HIS A 66 8.84 -8.32 6.58
C HIS A 66 9.09 -8.24 8.09
N ASN A 67 8.04 -8.49 8.86
CA ASN A 67 8.11 -8.43 10.32
C ASN A 67 8.63 -9.74 10.93
N PRO A 68 9.29 -9.69 12.09
CA PRO A 68 9.78 -10.88 12.79
C PRO A 68 8.68 -11.89 13.18
N ASP A 69 7.43 -11.44 13.31
CA ASP A 69 6.28 -12.30 13.60
C ASP A 69 5.72 -13.05 12.38
N GLY A 70 6.34 -12.86 11.21
CA GLY A 70 5.94 -13.46 9.94
C GLY A 70 4.90 -12.67 9.15
N SER A 71 4.34 -11.60 9.73
CA SER A 71 3.53 -10.65 8.96
C SER A 71 4.39 -9.82 8.02
N SER A 72 3.78 -9.10 7.09
CA SER A 72 4.50 -8.21 6.17
C SER A 72 3.71 -6.93 5.97
N GLU A 73 4.40 -5.84 5.67
CA GLU A 73 3.83 -4.53 5.37
C GLU A 73 3.95 -4.24 3.87
N TYR A 74 2.88 -3.71 3.26
CA TYR A 74 2.76 -3.57 1.81
C TYR A 74 2.47 -2.13 1.38
N GLY A 75 3.10 -1.72 0.29
CA GLY A 75 2.73 -0.54 -0.47
C GLY A 75 3.08 0.78 0.20
N ILE A 76 2.53 1.85 -0.36
CA ILE A 76 2.92 3.23 -0.02
C ILE A 76 2.65 3.60 1.44
N PHE A 77 1.66 2.97 2.07
CA PHE A 77 1.31 3.18 3.47
C PHE A 77 1.75 2.03 4.38
N GLN A 78 2.48 1.04 3.87
CA GLN A 78 2.97 -0.10 4.67
C GLN A 78 1.84 -0.76 5.47
N LEU A 79 0.81 -1.20 4.75
CA LEU A 79 -0.36 -1.85 5.33
C LEU A 79 -0.01 -3.30 5.68
N ASN A 80 -0.18 -3.67 6.95
CA ASN A 80 0.19 -4.98 7.45
C ASN A 80 -0.74 -6.10 6.91
N SER A 81 -0.21 -7.31 6.69
CA SER A 81 -0.95 -8.51 6.25
C SER A 81 -2.05 -8.99 7.20
N ALA A 82 -2.25 -8.36 8.36
CA ALA A 82 -3.46 -8.51 9.16
C ALA A 82 -4.71 -7.81 8.55
N TRP A 83 -4.52 -6.90 7.59
CA TRP A 83 -5.57 -6.09 6.95
C TRP A 83 -5.92 -6.52 5.52
N CYS A 84 -4.97 -7.11 4.81
CA CYS A 84 -5.12 -7.73 3.49
C CYS A 84 -4.82 -9.24 3.57
N ASP A 85 -5.00 -10.00 2.48
CA ASP A 85 -4.62 -11.42 2.41
C ASP A 85 -3.45 -11.65 1.45
N ASN A 86 -2.40 -12.32 1.92
CA ASN A 86 -1.24 -12.71 1.12
C ASN A 86 -1.08 -14.23 0.99
N GLY A 87 -2.01 -15.02 1.53
CA GLY A 87 -1.94 -16.48 1.56
C GLY A 87 -0.86 -17.08 2.47
N ILE A 88 -0.12 -16.26 3.22
CA ILE A 88 0.98 -16.70 4.11
C ILE A 88 0.58 -16.56 5.57
N THR A 89 0.12 -15.36 5.96
CA THR A 89 -0.24 -15.04 7.35
C THR A 89 -1.75 -15.18 7.56
N PRO A 90 -2.23 -15.92 8.58
CA PRO A 90 -3.65 -15.96 8.90
C PRO A 90 -4.19 -14.56 9.20
N THR A 91 -5.25 -14.15 8.51
CA THR A 91 -5.75 -12.78 8.53
C THR A 91 -7.27 -12.73 8.62
N LYS A 92 -7.80 -11.62 9.13
CA LYS A 92 -9.23 -11.28 9.01
C LYS A 92 -9.55 -10.60 7.68
N ASN A 93 -8.52 -10.13 6.97
CA ASN A 93 -8.63 -9.38 5.72
C ASN A 93 -9.71 -8.30 5.79
N PHE A 94 -9.57 -7.39 6.76
CA PHE A 94 -10.56 -6.33 7.00
C PHE A 94 -10.75 -5.39 5.81
N CYS A 95 -9.75 -5.27 4.93
CA CYS A 95 -9.83 -4.49 3.71
C CYS A 95 -10.38 -5.28 2.51
N HIS A 96 -10.64 -6.58 2.68
CA HIS A 96 -11.24 -7.47 1.68
C HIS A 96 -10.49 -7.47 0.33
N MET A 97 -9.16 -7.54 0.38
CA MET A 97 -8.30 -7.46 -0.80
C MET A 97 -7.08 -8.38 -0.70
N ASP A 98 -6.42 -8.63 -1.83
CA ASP A 98 -5.10 -9.28 -1.85
C ASP A 98 -4.03 -8.23 -1.51
N CYS A 99 -3.01 -8.61 -0.73
CA CYS A 99 -1.91 -7.69 -0.41
C CYS A 99 -1.12 -7.28 -1.66
N GLN A 100 -1.14 -8.08 -2.73
CA GLN A 100 -0.52 -7.73 -4.01
C GLN A 100 -1.23 -6.56 -4.73
N ASP A 101 -2.51 -6.34 -4.44
CA ASP A 101 -3.24 -5.21 -5.01
C ASP A 101 -2.65 -3.88 -4.53
N LEU A 102 -1.98 -3.85 -3.37
CA LEU A 102 -1.34 -2.66 -2.80
C LEU A 102 -0.01 -2.27 -3.47
N LEU A 103 0.51 -3.10 -4.38
CA LEU A 103 1.87 -2.92 -4.93
C LEU A 103 1.91 -2.22 -6.28
N ASN A 104 0.86 -1.48 -6.64
CA ASN A 104 0.74 -0.82 -7.94
C ASN A 104 0.51 0.69 -7.82
N HIS A 105 0.62 1.45 -8.92
CA HIS A 105 0.49 2.91 -8.89
C HIS A 105 -0.94 3.41 -8.62
N HIS A 106 -1.97 2.57 -8.68
CA HIS A 106 -3.37 2.93 -8.44
C HIS A 106 -3.76 2.88 -6.96
N ILE A 107 -3.17 3.76 -6.16
CA ILE A 107 -3.30 3.79 -4.69
C ILE A 107 -4.69 4.08 -4.06
N LEU A 108 -5.81 3.96 -4.80
CA LEU A 108 -7.15 4.26 -4.25
C LEU A 108 -7.62 3.20 -3.26
N ASP A 109 -7.27 1.95 -3.51
CA ASP A 109 -7.46 0.81 -2.62
C ASP A 109 -6.56 0.94 -1.37
N ASP A 110 -5.29 1.32 -1.51
CA ASP A 110 -4.42 1.67 -0.38
C ASP A 110 -5.07 2.75 0.51
N ILE A 111 -5.52 3.85 -0.09
CA ILE A 111 -6.17 4.96 0.61
C ILE A 111 -7.43 4.48 1.33
N THR A 112 -8.23 3.63 0.70
CA THR A 112 -9.46 3.11 1.27
C THR A 112 -9.18 2.25 2.50
N CYS A 113 -8.19 1.36 2.41
CA CYS A 113 -7.77 0.53 3.53
C CYS A 113 -7.16 1.37 4.67
N ALA A 114 -6.31 2.35 4.35
CA ALA A 114 -5.73 3.27 5.33
C ALA A 114 -6.80 4.09 6.08
N LYS A 115 -7.84 4.56 5.37
CA LYS A 115 -9.00 5.23 6.00
C LYS A 115 -9.71 4.30 6.98
N LEU A 116 -9.90 3.03 6.64
CA LEU A 116 -10.50 2.05 7.53
C LEU A 116 -9.66 1.85 8.80
N ILE A 117 -8.34 1.78 8.68
CA ILE A 117 -7.42 1.68 9.84
C ILE A 117 -7.56 2.90 10.75
N VAL A 118 -7.45 4.11 10.21
CA VAL A 118 -7.59 5.35 10.99
C VAL A 118 -8.97 5.45 11.63
N TYR A 119 -10.03 5.02 10.93
CA TYR A 119 -11.37 4.96 11.49
C TYR A 119 -11.47 3.97 12.66
N SER A 120 -10.96 2.74 12.47
CA SER A 120 -11.03 1.66 13.47
C SER A 120 -10.22 1.97 14.73
N LYS A 121 -9.05 2.61 14.57
CA LYS A 121 -8.16 3.00 15.68
C LYS A 121 -8.45 4.40 16.21
N ASN A 122 -9.32 5.14 15.53
CA ASN A 122 -9.56 6.58 15.76
C ASN A 122 -8.26 7.41 15.85
N SER A 123 -7.23 7.02 15.08
CA SER A 123 -5.90 7.62 15.16
C SER A 123 -4.97 7.14 14.04
N MET A 124 -4.00 7.98 13.64
CA MET A 124 -2.82 7.60 12.84
C MET A 124 -1.70 6.94 13.68
N ASN A 125 -1.86 6.77 14.99
CA ASN A 125 -0.94 6.01 15.85
C ASN A 125 -0.81 4.53 15.46
N ALA A 126 -1.61 4.03 14.51
CA ALA A 126 -1.39 2.72 13.90
C ALA A 126 -0.06 2.66 13.12
N TRP A 127 0.50 3.80 12.75
CA TRP A 127 1.82 3.94 12.15
C TRP A 127 2.79 4.52 13.18
N ASP A 128 3.70 3.71 13.69
CA ASP A 128 4.73 4.16 14.65
C ASP A 128 5.58 5.30 14.06
N SER A 129 5.85 5.26 12.76
CA SER A 129 6.57 6.31 12.03
C SER A 129 5.87 7.67 12.08
N TRP A 130 4.53 7.71 12.00
CA TRP A 130 3.77 8.95 12.14
C TRP A 130 3.91 9.51 13.56
N SER A 131 3.78 8.64 14.56
CA SER A 131 3.91 9.03 15.97
C SER A 131 5.31 9.59 16.30
N GLN A 132 6.36 8.99 15.72
CA GLN A 132 7.76 9.33 16.03
C GLN A 132 8.30 10.53 15.25
N HIS A 133 7.81 10.76 14.03
CA HIS A 133 8.43 11.72 13.11
C HIS A 133 7.50 12.84 12.62
N CYS A 134 6.18 12.68 12.78
CA CYS A 134 5.20 13.59 12.19
C CYS A 134 4.34 14.29 13.25
N SER A 135 3.85 13.54 14.24
CA SER A 135 2.95 14.07 15.26
C SER A 135 3.63 15.17 16.10
N GLY A 136 3.01 16.36 16.14
CA GLY A 136 3.52 17.50 16.90
C GLY A 136 4.72 18.23 16.26
N HIS A 137 5.17 17.79 15.07
CA HIS A 137 6.17 18.49 14.28
C HIS A 137 5.53 19.51 13.36
N ASP A 138 6.29 20.54 13.01
CA ASP A 138 5.92 21.45 11.93
C ASP A 138 6.14 20.76 10.58
N LEU A 139 5.04 20.55 9.85
CA LEU A 139 5.05 19.91 8.53
C LEU A 139 4.88 20.92 7.40
N SER A 140 5.16 22.21 7.67
CA SER A 140 5.04 23.30 6.70
C SER A 140 6.22 23.40 5.73
N GLU A 141 6.49 22.32 4.98
CA GLU A 141 7.28 22.36 3.74
C GLU A 141 6.50 21.70 2.59
#